data_AF-A0AAD9YSI3-F1
#
_entry.id   AF-A0AAD9YSI3-F1
#
_cell.length_a   1.000
_cell.length_b   1.000
_cell.length_c   1.000
_cell.angle_alpha   90.00
_cell.angle_beta   90.00
_cell.angle_gamma   90.00
#
_symmetry.space_group_name_H-M   'P 1'
#
loop_
_entity.id
_entity.type
_entity.pdbx_description
1 polymer ?
#
loop_
_entity_poly.entity_id
_entity_poly.type
_entity_poly.pdbx_seq_one_letter_code
_entity_poly.pdbx_strand_id
1 'polypeptide(L)'
;MAHAMMVKAIGNCLFLAPLDRLNVKRILDIGTGTGIWAIEMGDIFENAEVVGIDLSNIQPTWVPPNVKFKVDDVESPWVEDRKYDFIFCRFMAASIADWPQLMLNIHAHLQPGGWAEFHEMDPEVYSDHGPYTRDHVTWSWNQTFLEVMKISGRDSCPGPQVERWAKEVGFQTIFHQKLKIPLGPWPKSSYYQQ
;
A
#
# COMPACT_ATOMS: atom_id res chain seq x y z
N MET A 1 10.01 -6.51 -8.53
CA MET A 1 10.73 -5.22 -8.55
C MET A 1 10.15 -4.21 -7.56
N ALA A 2 8.88 -3.80 -7.70
CA ALA A 2 8.24 -2.82 -6.79
C ALA A 2 8.24 -3.25 -5.31
N HIS A 3 7.96 -4.53 -5.04
CA HIS A 3 8.02 -5.10 -3.69
C HIS A 3 9.41 -4.92 -3.04
N ALA A 4 10.48 -5.42 -3.67
CA ALA A 4 11.85 -5.33 -3.14
C ALA A 4 12.33 -3.87 -2.97
N MET A 5 11.90 -2.98 -3.88
CA MET A 5 12.17 -1.54 -3.78
C MET A 5 11.59 -0.96 -2.50
N MET A 6 10.33 -1.26 -2.18
CA MET A 6 9.67 -0.76 -0.98
C MET A 6 10.24 -1.35 0.29
N VAL A 7 10.48 -2.66 0.33
CA VAL A 7 11.11 -3.34 1.48
C VAL A 7 12.44 -2.66 1.83
N LYS A 8 13.27 -2.40 0.82
CA LYS A 8 14.51 -1.65 1.01
C LYS A 8 14.26 -0.21 1.49
N ALA A 9 13.31 0.49 0.89
CA ALA A 9 12.99 1.89 1.24
C ALA A 9 12.55 2.06 2.70
N ILE A 10 11.94 1.01 3.30
CA ILE A 10 11.49 1.02 4.70
C ILE A 10 12.46 0.28 5.65
N GLY A 11 13.73 0.13 5.27
CA GLY A 11 14.78 -0.44 6.13
C GLY A 11 14.78 -1.97 6.20
N ASN A 12 14.47 -2.64 5.09
CA ASN A 12 14.34 -4.10 4.97
C ASN A 12 13.22 -4.70 5.85
N CYS A 13 12.16 -3.93 6.05
CA CYS A 13 10.94 -4.34 6.73
C CYS A 13 9.81 -4.62 5.73
N LEU A 14 8.81 -5.40 6.14
CA LEU A 14 7.59 -5.62 5.34
C LEU A 14 6.46 -4.65 5.69
N PHE A 15 6.46 -4.16 6.92
CA PHE A 15 5.47 -3.26 7.49
C PHE A 15 6.14 -2.40 8.56
N LEU A 16 5.55 -1.26 8.88
CA LEU A 16 6.02 -0.30 9.90
C LEU A 16 5.06 -0.19 11.09
N ALA A 17 3.83 -0.68 10.97
CA ALA A 17 2.86 -0.71 12.06
C ALA A 17 3.43 -1.47 13.28
N PRO A 18 3.18 -1.01 14.52
CA PRO A 18 3.70 -1.63 15.73
C PRO A 18 2.87 -2.87 16.11
N LEU A 19 2.93 -3.90 15.27
CA LEU A 19 2.16 -5.13 15.44
C LEU A 19 2.77 -6.04 16.51
N ASP A 20 1.92 -6.56 17.40
CA ASP A 20 2.29 -7.64 18.30
C ASP A 20 2.13 -8.99 17.61
N ARG A 21 3.26 -9.59 17.24
CA ARG A 21 3.31 -10.88 16.51
C ARG A 21 2.61 -12.03 17.24
N LEU A 22 2.51 -11.98 18.57
CA LEU A 22 1.85 -13.03 19.34
C LEU A 22 0.31 -12.91 19.28
N ASN A 23 -0.18 -11.69 19.09
CA ASN A 23 -1.60 -11.36 19.20
C ASN A 23 -2.29 -11.12 17.85
N VAL A 24 -1.55 -10.80 16.78
CA VAL A 24 -2.11 -10.75 15.42
C VAL A 24 -2.58 -12.15 15.01
N LYS A 25 -3.86 -12.27 14.62
CA LYS A 25 -4.50 -13.50 14.16
C LYS A 25 -5.04 -13.40 12.75
N ARG A 26 -5.27 -12.20 12.23
CA ARG A 26 -5.84 -12.01 10.91
C ARG A 26 -5.32 -10.77 10.20
N ILE A 27 -4.82 -10.97 8.99
CA ILE A 27 -4.22 -9.94 8.14
C ILE A 27 -4.92 -9.92 6.79
N LEU A 28 -5.21 -8.72 6.28
CA LEU A 28 -5.67 -8.50 4.90
C LEU A 28 -4.58 -7.77 4.09
N ASP A 29 -4.24 -8.30 2.92
CA ASP A 29 -3.40 -7.64 1.91
C ASP A 29 -4.28 -7.22 0.72
N ILE A 30 -4.61 -5.93 0.64
CA ILE A 30 -5.42 -5.33 -0.41
C ILE A 30 -4.55 -5.09 -1.64
N GLY A 31 -5.00 -5.61 -2.79
CA GLY A 31 -4.23 -5.47 -4.04
C GLY A 31 -2.95 -6.29 -3.99
N THR A 32 -3.05 -7.54 -3.53
CA THR A 32 -1.88 -8.39 -3.23
C THR A 32 -1.00 -8.64 -4.46
N GLY A 33 -1.53 -8.44 -5.68
CA GLY A 33 -0.81 -8.58 -6.94
C GLY A 33 -0.20 -9.97 -7.05
N THR A 34 1.12 -10.06 -7.14
CA THR A 34 1.83 -11.36 -7.19
C THR A 34 1.74 -12.20 -5.91
N GLY A 35 1.28 -11.64 -4.79
CA GLY A 35 1.17 -12.35 -3.51
C GLY A 35 2.45 -12.43 -2.68
N ILE A 36 3.59 -11.93 -3.19
CA ILE A 36 4.90 -12.03 -2.53
C ILE A 36 4.87 -11.52 -1.08
N TRP A 37 4.24 -10.35 -0.86
CA TRP A 37 4.17 -9.76 0.47
C TRP A 37 3.31 -10.60 1.43
N ALA A 38 2.13 -11.04 0.99
CA ALA A 38 1.27 -11.91 1.80
C ALA A 38 1.97 -13.22 2.17
N ILE A 39 2.76 -13.79 1.25
CA ILE A 39 3.56 -15.01 1.49
C ILE A 39 4.59 -14.76 2.59
N GLU A 40 5.41 -13.71 2.46
CA GLU A 40 6.44 -13.40 3.46
C GLU A 40 5.83 -13.03 4.83
N MET A 41 4.66 -12.38 4.83
CA MET A 41 3.91 -12.13 6.07
C MET A 41 3.37 -13.43 6.69
N GLY A 42 2.96 -14.40 5.86
CA GLY A 42 2.56 -15.74 6.31
C GLY A 42 3.68 -16.47 7.04
N ASP A 43 4.92 -16.34 6.54
CA ASP A 43 6.12 -16.92 7.16
C ASP A 43 6.47 -16.23 8.49
N ILE A 44 6.23 -14.92 8.63
CA ILE A 44 6.52 -14.18 9.88
C ILE A 44 5.43 -14.37 10.94
N PHE A 45 4.17 -14.45 10.52
CA PHE A 45 3.00 -14.59 11.38
C PHE A 45 2.39 -15.97 11.22
N GLU A 46 3.14 -17.01 11.60
CA GLU A 46 2.75 -18.43 11.46
C GLU A 46 1.38 -18.77 12.09
N ASN A 47 0.95 -18.00 13.10
CA ASN A 47 -0.31 -18.18 13.81
C ASN A 47 -1.45 -17.27 13.32
N ALA A 48 -1.21 -16.45 12.30
CA ALA A 48 -2.21 -15.56 11.72
C ALA A 48 -2.68 -16.08 10.35
N GLU A 49 -3.97 -15.92 10.07
CA GLU A 49 -4.51 -16.07 8.72
C GLU A 49 -4.18 -14.81 7.90
N VAL A 50 -3.46 -14.97 6.80
CA VAL A 50 -3.16 -13.89 5.86
C VAL A 50 -4.02 -14.07 4.61
N VAL A 51 -4.88 -13.11 4.35
CA VAL A 51 -5.76 -13.10 3.17
C VAL A 51 -5.26 -12.04 2.20
N GLY A 52 -4.85 -12.45 0.99
CA GLY A 52 -4.58 -11.52 -0.11
C GLY A 52 -5.77 -11.45 -1.05
N ILE A 53 -6.18 -10.24 -1.42
CA ILE A 53 -7.24 -10.02 -2.41
C ILE A 53 -6.71 -9.25 -3.62
N ASP A 54 -7.15 -9.66 -4.81
CA ASP A 54 -6.84 -8.99 -6.07
C ASP A 54 -7.92 -9.30 -7.10
N LEU A 55 -8.10 -8.45 -8.12
CA LEU A 55 -9.01 -8.74 -9.23
C LEU A 55 -8.50 -9.86 -10.13
N SER A 56 -7.20 -10.15 -10.08
CA SER A 56 -6.52 -11.12 -10.93
C SER A 56 -6.06 -12.34 -10.15
N ASN A 57 -6.26 -13.54 -10.72
CA ASN A 57 -5.79 -14.80 -10.14
C ASN A 57 -4.40 -15.18 -10.69
N ILE A 58 -3.39 -14.40 -10.32
CA ILE A 58 -2.00 -14.58 -10.80
C ILE A 58 -1.05 -15.09 -9.72
N GLN A 59 -1.58 -15.35 -8.52
CA GLN A 59 -0.78 -15.73 -7.36
C GLN A 59 -0.36 -17.21 -7.44
N PRO A 60 0.80 -17.58 -6.86
CA PRO A 60 1.26 -18.95 -6.86
C PRO A 60 0.35 -19.85 -6.01
N THR A 61 0.34 -21.15 -6.32
CA THR A 61 -0.40 -22.16 -5.56
C THR A 61 0.40 -22.75 -4.40
N TRP A 62 1.74 -22.72 -4.49
CA TRP A 62 2.63 -23.16 -3.43
C TRP A 62 2.91 -22.00 -2.47
N VAL A 63 2.16 -21.94 -1.38
CA VAL A 63 2.22 -20.89 -0.36
C VAL A 63 2.16 -21.46 1.04
N PRO A 64 2.53 -20.68 2.08
CA PRO A 64 2.34 -21.09 3.46
C PRO A 64 0.88 -21.47 3.74
N PRO A 65 0.63 -22.48 4.60
CA PRO A 65 -0.72 -23.02 4.83
C PRO A 65 -1.70 -22.01 5.45
N ASN A 66 -1.18 -20.93 6.04
CA ASN A 66 -1.94 -19.84 6.63
C ASN A 66 -2.22 -18.67 5.65
N VAL A 67 -1.74 -18.75 4.41
CA VAL A 67 -1.95 -17.74 3.36
C VAL A 67 -3.05 -18.19 2.42
N LYS A 68 -4.00 -17.30 2.13
CA LYS A 68 -5.11 -17.55 1.20
C LYS A 68 -5.25 -16.39 0.23
N PHE A 69 -5.42 -16.70 -1.04
CA PHE A 69 -5.73 -15.71 -2.07
C PHE A 69 -7.19 -15.82 -2.50
N LYS A 70 -7.82 -14.66 -2.72
CA LYS A 70 -9.18 -14.56 -3.25
C LYS A 70 -9.20 -13.60 -4.42
N VAL A 71 -9.92 -13.99 -5.47
CA VAL A 71 -10.28 -13.06 -6.54
C VAL A 71 -11.46 -12.23 -6.03
N ASP A 72 -11.21 -10.97 -5.72
CA ASP A 72 -12.22 -10.09 -5.13
C ASP A 72 -11.96 -8.62 -5.50
N ASP A 73 -13.04 -7.86 -5.57
CA ASP A 73 -12.98 -6.41 -5.77
C ASP A 73 -13.10 -5.73 -4.41
N VAL A 74 -12.04 -5.02 -4.00
CA VAL A 74 -12.02 -4.33 -2.71
C VAL A 74 -13.07 -3.21 -2.60
N GLU A 75 -13.56 -2.69 -3.73
CA GLU A 75 -14.62 -1.67 -3.77
C GLU A 75 -16.02 -2.29 -3.64
N SER A 76 -16.17 -3.61 -3.75
CA SER A 76 -17.43 -4.31 -3.50
C SER A 76 -17.76 -4.34 -2.00
N PRO A 77 -19.03 -4.59 -1.60
CA PRO A 77 -19.41 -4.64 -0.18
C PRO A 77 -18.63 -5.70 0.62
N TRP A 78 -18.06 -5.29 1.75
CA TRP A 78 -17.37 -6.20 2.67
C TRP A 78 -18.42 -6.88 3.55
N VAL A 79 -18.72 -8.14 3.25
CA VAL A 79 -19.81 -8.91 3.91
C VAL A 79 -19.34 -9.82 5.04
N GLU A 80 -18.04 -9.83 5.35
CA GLU A 80 -17.47 -10.72 6.35
C GLU A 80 -17.56 -10.12 7.76
N ASP A 81 -18.19 -10.86 8.68
CA ASP A 81 -18.32 -10.43 10.08
C ASP A 81 -16.99 -10.45 10.86
N ARG A 82 -16.01 -11.25 10.39
CA ARG A 82 -14.69 -11.37 11.03
C ARG A 82 -13.83 -10.16 10.67
N LYS A 83 -13.49 -9.37 11.69
CA LYS A 83 -12.58 -8.23 11.55
C LYS A 83 -11.11 -8.67 11.48
N TYR A 84 -10.26 -7.77 10.99
CA TYR A 84 -8.82 -7.94 10.85
C TYR A 84 -8.06 -7.24 11.99
N ASP A 85 -6.91 -7.80 12.36
CA ASP A 85 -5.98 -7.13 13.29
C ASP A 85 -5.06 -6.17 12.52
N PHE A 86 -4.79 -6.47 11.25
CA PHE A 86 -3.99 -5.66 10.36
C PHE A 86 -4.55 -5.65 8.94
N ILE A 87 -4.69 -4.48 8.35
CA ILE A 87 -5.04 -4.31 6.94
C ILE A 87 -3.94 -3.53 6.26
N PHE A 88 -3.35 -4.12 5.23
CA PHE A 88 -2.27 -3.55 4.44
C PHE A 88 -2.78 -3.20 3.03
N CYS A 89 -2.38 -2.05 2.53
CA CYS A 89 -2.70 -1.59 1.18
C CYS A 89 -1.48 -0.91 0.58
N ARG A 90 -1.08 -1.31 -0.64
CA ARG A 90 0.11 -0.74 -1.29
C ARG A 90 -0.07 -0.65 -2.80
N PHE A 91 0.34 0.49 -3.34
CA PHE A 91 0.34 0.78 -4.78
C PHE A 91 -1.03 0.61 -5.44
N MET A 92 -2.08 1.05 -4.76
CA MET A 92 -3.45 1.03 -5.27
C MET A 92 -3.85 2.37 -5.91
N ALA A 93 -2.95 3.36 -5.98
CA ALA A 93 -3.11 4.56 -6.78
C ALA A 93 -3.61 4.25 -8.20
N ALA A 94 -4.55 5.06 -8.68
CA ALA A 94 -5.30 4.88 -9.93
C ALA A 94 -6.14 3.59 -10.06
N SER A 95 -6.11 2.68 -9.08
CA SER A 95 -6.90 1.44 -9.08
C SER A 95 -8.18 1.54 -8.25
N ILE A 96 -8.23 2.49 -7.31
CA ILE A 96 -9.40 2.76 -6.46
C ILE A 96 -10.14 4.00 -6.98
N ALA A 97 -11.48 3.92 -7.07
CA ALA A 97 -12.33 5.04 -7.46
C ALA A 97 -12.70 5.90 -6.25
N ASP A 98 -13.03 5.27 -5.12
CA ASP A 98 -13.47 5.97 -3.90
C ASP A 98 -12.59 5.62 -2.69
N TRP A 99 -11.48 6.37 -2.55
CA TRP A 99 -10.57 6.24 -1.42
C TRP A 99 -11.19 6.56 -0.05
N PRO A 100 -12.01 7.62 0.12
CA PRO A 100 -12.75 7.83 1.35
C PRO A 100 -13.62 6.64 1.76
N GLN A 101 -14.36 6.05 0.81
CA GLN A 101 -15.17 4.86 1.09
C GLN A 101 -14.31 3.64 1.45
N LEU A 102 -13.19 3.44 0.76
CA LEU A 102 -12.25 2.38 1.11
C LEU A 102 -11.70 2.57 2.53
N MET A 103 -11.31 3.80 2.90
CA MET A 103 -10.82 4.11 4.25
C MET A 103 -11.89 3.86 5.32
N LEU A 104 -13.16 4.19 5.05
CA LEU A 104 -14.30 3.88 5.91
C LEU A 104 -14.47 2.37 6.10
N ASN A 105 -14.41 1.61 5.00
CA ASN A 105 -14.50 0.14 5.03
C ASN A 105 -13.36 -0.47 5.85
N ILE A 106 -12.12 -0.04 5.62
CA ILE A 106 -10.93 -0.48 6.35
C ILE A 106 -11.12 -0.24 7.85
N HIS A 107 -11.52 0.98 8.25
CA HIS A 107 -11.74 1.32 9.65
C HIS A 107 -12.85 0.47 10.29
N ALA A 108 -13.97 0.25 9.59
CA ALA A 108 -15.09 -0.55 10.11
C ALA A 108 -14.72 -2.03 10.32
N HIS A 109 -13.82 -2.57 9.51
CA HIS A 109 -13.40 -3.98 9.51
C HIS A 109 -12.12 -4.26 10.29
N LEU A 110 -11.58 -3.27 11.01
CA LEU A 110 -10.52 -3.50 11.99
C LEU A 110 -11.07 -3.86 13.37
N GLN A 111 -10.38 -4.76 14.05
CA GLN A 111 -10.57 -4.98 15.49
C GLN A 111 -10.24 -3.69 16.26
N PRO A 112 -10.84 -3.47 17.44
CA PRO A 112 -10.37 -2.43 18.35
C PRO A 112 -8.88 -2.61 18.65
N GLY A 113 -8.07 -1.59 18.36
CA GLY A 113 -6.59 -1.65 18.48
C GLY A 113 -5.86 -2.23 17.26
N GLY A 114 -6.58 -2.62 16.20
CA GLY A 114 -6.00 -3.04 14.93
C GLY A 114 -5.39 -1.87 14.15
N TRP A 115 -4.54 -2.20 13.19
CA TRP A 115 -3.78 -1.23 12.40
C TRP A 115 -4.15 -1.27 10.92
N ALA A 116 -4.17 -0.11 10.28
CA ALA A 116 -4.12 0.00 8.83
C ALA A 116 -2.77 0.61 8.41
N GLU A 117 -2.15 0.06 7.39
CA GLU A 117 -0.92 0.61 6.82
C GLU A 117 -1.03 0.76 5.31
N PHE A 118 -0.64 1.94 4.83
CA PHE A 118 -0.73 2.32 3.43
C PHE A 118 0.65 2.69 2.90
N HIS A 119 1.07 2.07 1.81
CA HIS A 119 2.24 2.46 1.05
C HIS A 119 1.79 3.00 -0.30
N GLU A 120 1.47 4.29 -0.33
CA GLU A 120 0.94 4.95 -1.51
C GLU A 120 1.91 5.98 -2.10
N MET A 121 1.80 6.17 -3.41
CA MET A 121 2.67 7.08 -4.14
C MET A 121 2.04 8.46 -4.33
N ASP A 122 2.93 9.44 -4.32
CA ASP A 122 2.73 10.69 -5.03
C ASP A 122 3.44 10.55 -6.39
N PRO A 123 2.71 10.55 -7.52
CA PRO A 123 3.29 10.39 -8.84
C PRO A 123 4.06 11.64 -9.30
N GLU A 124 4.02 12.75 -8.57
CA GLU A 124 4.75 13.97 -8.95
C GLU A 124 6.27 13.75 -8.91
N VAL A 125 6.93 14.08 -10.02
CA VAL A 125 8.38 13.92 -10.17
C VAL A 125 9.11 15.19 -9.73
N TYR A 126 10.17 15.02 -8.95
CA TYR A 126 11.06 16.09 -8.50
C TYR A 126 12.53 15.72 -8.74
N SER A 127 13.41 16.73 -8.68
CA SER A 127 14.85 16.57 -8.85
C SER A 127 15.59 17.22 -7.69
N ASP A 128 16.54 16.48 -7.10
CA ASP A 128 17.48 16.99 -6.10
C ASP A 128 18.75 17.61 -6.75
N HIS A 129 18.87 17.57 -8.09
CA HIS A 129 20.08 17.98 -8.83
C HIS A 129 19.89 19.25 -9.67
N GLY A 130 18.74 19.92 -9.55
CA GLY A 130 18.44 21.16 -10.26
C GLY A 130 16.95 21.30 -10.58
N PRO A 131 16.54 22.44 -11.15
CA PRO A 131 15.13 22.69 -11.47
C PRO A 131 14.56 21.63 -12.42
N TYR A 132 13.43 21.05 -12.03
CA TYR A 132 12.63 20.19 -12.91
C TYR A 132 11.57 21.03 -13.62
N THR A 133 11.84 21.35 -14.89
CA THR A 133 11.04 22.32 -15.67
C THR A 133 10.32 21.67 -16.85
N ARG A 134 9.41 22.42 -17.46
CA ARG A 134 8.68 22.07 -18.70
C ARG A 134 9.56 21.70 -19.90
N ASP A 135 10.84 22.07 -19.87
CA ASP A 135 11.78 21.75 -20.95
C ASP A 135 12.20 20.27 -20.92
N HIS A 136 11.95 19.56 -19.82
CA HIS A 136 12.23 18.14 -19.69
C HIS A 136 11.07 17.31 -20.26
N VAL A 137 11.39 16.36 -21.14
CA VAL A 137 10.39 15.46 -21.74
C VAL A 137 9.63 14.66 -20.67
N THR A 138 10.32 14.24 -19.61
CA THR A 138 9.70 13.53 -18.48
C THR A 138 8.68 14.41 -17.74
N TRP A 139 8.86 15.74 -17.75
CA TRP A 139 7.91 16.66 -17.13
C TRP A 139 6.60 16.62 -17.92
N SER A 140 6.69 16.77 -19.25
CA SER A 140 5.50 16.67 -20.11
C SER A 140 4.79 15.33 -19.94
N TRP A 141 5.54 14.23 -19.91
CA TRP A 141 4.97 12.90 -19.69
C TRP A 141 4.24 12.79 -18.35
N ASN A 142 4.86 13.26 -17.26
CA ASN A 142 4.29 13.18 -15.91
C ASN A 142 3.01 14.03 -15.79
N GLN A 143 3.02 15.25 -16.32
CA GLN A 143 1.85 16.12 -16.29
C GLN A 143 0.70 15.57 -17.14
N THR A 144 0.98 15.03 -18.33
CA THR A 144 -0.04 14.35 -19.15
C THR A 144 -0.61 13.13 -18.44
N PHE A 145 0.23 12.32 -17.77
CA PHE A 145 -0.24 11.18 -16.99
C PHE A 145 -1.20 11.61 -15.87
N LEU A 146 -0.81 12.63 -15.09
CA LEU A 146 -1.64 13.19 -14.02
C LEU A 146 -2.98 13.72 -14.52
N GLU A 147 -2.98 14.44 -15.65
CA GLU A 147 -4.19 14.97 -16.28
C GLU A 147 -5.13 13.85 -16.74
N VAL A 148 -4.60 12.84 -17.43
CA VAL A 148 -5.38 11.69 -17.93
C VAL A 148 -6.02 10.93 -16.77
N MET A 149 -5.29 10.68 -15.69
CA MET A 149 -5.82 9.97 -14.53
C MET A 149 -6.96 10.76 -13.86
N LYS A 150 -6.77 12.07 -13.70
CA LYS A 150 -7.80 12.97 -13.17
C LYS A 150 -9.07 12.97 -14.04
N ILE A 151 -8.92 13.02 -15.37
CA ILE A 151 -10.06 12.97 -16.31
C ILE A 151 -10.75 11.61 -16.27
N SER A 152 -10.00 10.53 -16.04
CA SER A 152 -10.52 9.16 -15.98
C SER A 152 -11.26 8.84 -14.67
N GLY A 153 -11.34 9.79 -13.73
CA GLY A 153 -11.99 9.60 -12.43
C GLY A 153 -11.24 8.65 -11.50
N ARG A 154 -9.94 8.41 -11.75
CA ARG A 154 -9.09 7.57 -10.91
C ARG A 154 -8.07 8.46 -10.22
N ASP A 155 -8.10 8.47 -8.88
CA ASP A 155 -7.14 9.29 -8.12
C ASP A 155 -5.73 8.69 -8.25
N SER A 156 -4.84 9.44 -8.88
CA SER A 156 -3.44 9.03 -9.10
C SER A 156 -2.51 9.48 -7.98
N CYS A 157 -2.96 10.34 -7.05
CA CYS A 157 -2.15 10.89 -5.97
C CYS A 157 -2.82 10.69 -4.59
N PRO A 158 -3.07 9.42 -4.17
CA PRO A 158 -3.64 9.16 -2.85
C PRO A 158 -2.66 9.44 -1.71
N GLY A 159 -1.35 9.28 -1.93
CA GLY A 159 -0.33 9.35 -0.88
C GLY A 159 -0.45 10.56 0.05
N PRO A 160 -0.47 11.80 -0.47
CA PRO A 160 -0.63 13.00 0.36
C PRO A 160 -1.98 13.11 1.11
N GLN A 161 -3.00 12.36 0.67
CA GLN A 161 -4.37 12.43 1.20
C GLN A 161 -4.69 11.34 2.23
N VAL A 162 -3.95 10.23 2.26
CA VAL A 162 -4.19 9.10 3.17
C VAL A 162 -4.30 9.54 4.63
N GLU A 163 -3.40 10.39 5.11
CA GLU A 163 -3.40 10.88 6.50
C GLU A 163 -4.70 11.63 6.83
N ARG A 164 -5.20 12.43 5.87
CA ARG A 164 -6.44 13.18 6.02
C ARG A 164 -7.63 12.23 6.12
N TRP A 165 -7.75 11.27 5.20
CA TRP A 165 -8.85 10.30 5.23
C TRP A 165 -8.84 9.46 6.50
N ALA A 166 -7.66 9.05 6.98
CA ALA A 166 -7.54 8.32 8.24
C ALA A 166 -8.08 9.13 9.44
N LYS A 167 -7.81 10.45 9.49
CA LYS A 167 -8.38 11.35 10.52
C LYS A 167 -9.90 11.46 10.40
N GLU A 168 -10.41 11.62 9.18
CA GLU A 168 -11.84 11.80 8.91
C GLU A 168 -12.68 10.59 9.36
N VAL A 169 -12.14 9.37 9.23
CA VAL A 169 -12.86 8.15 9.64
C VAL A 169 -12.67 7.78 11.12
N GLY A 170 -11.77 8.46 11.84
CA GLY A 170 -11.63 8.34 13.29
C GLY A 170 -10.44 7.52 13.80
N PHE A 171 -9.40 7.29 12.98
CA PHE A 171 -8.15 6.70 13.49
C PHE A 171 -7.52 7.60 14.57
N GLN A 172 -7.20 7.01 15.72
CA GLN A 172 -6.69 7.76 16.88
C GLN A 172 -5.18 8.00 16.82
N THR A 173 -4.42 6.99 16.38
CA THR A 173 -2.96 7.05 16.26
C THR A 173 -2.59 6.98 14.79
N ILE A 174 -1.93 8.03 14.29
CA ILE A 174 -1.58 8.15 12.88
C ILE A 174 -0.11 8.52 12.77
N PHE A 175 0.64 7.69 12.04
CA PHE A 175 2.02 7.96 11.64
C PHE A 175 2.04 8.14 10.12
N HIS A 176 2.62 9.23 9.66
CA HIS A 176 2.78 9.51 8.23
C HIS A 176 4.23 9.89 7.95
N GLN A 177 4.85 9.16 7.03
CA GLN A 177 6.21 9.40 6.58
C GLN A 177 6.24 9.51 5.06
N LYS A 178 6.97 10.50 4.57
CA LYS A 178 7.28 10.64 3.15
C LYS A 178 8.65 10.02 2.87
N LEU A 179 8.71 9.11 1.90
CA LEU A 179 9.94 8.47 1.45
C LEU A 179 10.25 8.91 0.03
N LYS A 180 11.51 9.25 -0.22
CA LYS A 180 11.97 9.53 -1.58
C LYS A 180 12.32 8.21 -2.27
N ILE A 181 11.59 7.90 -3.33
CA ILE A 181 11.88 6.74 -4.18
C ILE A 181 12.63 7.24 -5.43
N PRO A 182 13.87 6.78 -5.69
CA PRO A 182 14.65 7.28 -6.81
C PRO A 182 14.06 6.80 -8.14
N LEU A 183 13.93 7.72 -9.08
CA LEU A 183 13.72 7.40 -10.49
C LEU A 183 15.07 7.14 -11.15
N GLY A 184 15.52 5.88 -11.10
CA GLY A 184 16.83 5.45 -11.57
C GLY A 184 17.60 4.65 -10.50
N PRO A 185 18.93 4.55 -10.61
CA PRO A 185 19.74 3.85 -9.61
C PRO A 185 19.60 4.47 -8.22
N TRP A 186 19.66 3.62 -7.18
CA TRP A 186 19.72 4.09 -5.80
C TRP A 186 20.92 5.03 -5.60
N PRO A 187 20.76 6.15 -4.86
CA PRO A 187 21.86 7.04 -4.54
C PRO A 187 23.00 6.28 -3.88
N LYS A 188 24.25 6.61 -4.23
CA LYS A 188 25.44 5.99 -3.61
C LYS A 188 25.69 6.48 -2.17
N SER A 189 24.90 7.43 -1.66
CA SER A 189 25.08 7.96 -0.31
C SER A 189 24.49 7.00 0.74
N SER A 190 25.12 6.98 1.92
CA SER A 190 24.82 6.05 3.02
C SER A 190 23.43 6.20 3.66
N TYR A 191 22.67 7.23 3.30
CA TYR A 191 21.32 7.48 3.82
C TYR A 191 20.25 6.57 3.18
N TYR A 192 20.47 6.14 1.92
CA TYR A 192 19.56 5.26 1.17
C TYR A 192 20.13 3.84 0.98
N GLN A 193 21.23 3.53 1.69
CA GLN A 193 21.93 2.24 1.64
C GLN A 193 21.76 1.39 2.91
N GLN A 194 20.86 1.77 3.82
CA GLN A 194 20.55 1.00 5.03
C GLN A 194 19.28 0.20 4.84
#